data_AF-A0A948S101-F1
#
_entry.id   AF-A0A948S101-F1
#
_cell.length_a   1.000
_cell.length_b   1.000
_cell.length_c   1.000
_cell.angle_alpha   90.00
_cell.angle_beta   90.00
_cell.angle_gamma   90.00
#
_symmetry.space_group_name_H-M   'P 1'
#
loop_
_entity.id
_entity.type
_entity.pdbx_description
1 polymer ?
#
loop_
_entity_poly.entity_id
_entity_poly.type
_entity_poly.pdbx_seq_one_letter_code
_entity_poly.pdbx_strand_id
1 'polypeptide(L)'
;MSPHKRIIWICIPLIVLGLCIGCSDDPTEPDGNGVPHGDVTTADSMATHWMQALADSLEIIPDNEDADSYRAVRYTEIRDGMDAALEVNSDSPIAHIGCALLDIIEVNYDPELWEVIDSLIAYDDENKSALASTGGIYFRPGSPILRNQFTLLATAPRELARRTLTGIPGNLTLARAQEILEELVMPAFDSAIQHLAAAEENAEPVINLQLEDEIYEIDLGDILMFDAALHAARAGICIAISYELDLFDRAGGYGWIDEINDLDLCESFGYSEPYGAGSRRVVHVWSERNDAARDSLAISVLQYNLEERFGFLSLRDNRMSVAYDNLLTLRDKLEEAVAAIRAETDNQNDDIIKIVDLTDLDDEIDDAGNKPRFAESFTTIEDVLNWVETVLTGTYHIDEEADYGDIEIDVNLSMLFTNAPNNWKEYIPYYRFKDPQDWLDWHWYAYGWDVSPRTECFSTCEGPDSCLANVTRIEYLNGEYDLDFIELLDGPNGDPIDLNEVIIPYVPDYSFGGLFPGATRDTWLDIAEAAGW
;
A
#
# COMPACT_ATOMS: atom_id res chain seq x y z
N MET A 1 -19.29 10.26 2.15
CA MET A 1 -17.83 10.51 2.20
C MET A 1 -17.16 9.16 2.17
N SER A 2 -16.35 8.86 1.15
CA SER A 2 -15.66 7.57 1.09
C SER A 2 -14.34 7.63 1.90
N PRO A 3 -13.97 6.58 2.64
CA PRO A 3 -12.74 6.53 3.45
C PRO A 3 -11.44 6.58 2.62
N HIS A 4 -11.51 6.37 1.30
CA HIS A 4 -10.34 6.26 0.42
C HIS A 4 -9.63 7.58 0.15
N LYS A 5 -10.28 8.73 0.40
CA LYS A 5 -9.66 10.06 0.31
C LYS A 5 -8.72 10.39 1.48
N ARG A 6 -8.42 9.48 2.42
CA ARG A 6 -7.63 9.76 3.64
C ARG A 6 -6.17 9.30 3.60
N ILE A 7 -5.80 8.37 2.72
CA ILE A 7 -4.50 7.66 2.84
C ILE A 7 -3.32 8.46 2.25
N ILE A 8 -3.56 9.35 1.29
CA ILE A 8 -2.52 10.26 0.74
C ILE A 8 -2.29 11.48 1.66
N TRP A 9 -3.11 11.63 2.70
CA TRP A 9 -3.15 12.80 3.58
C TRP A 9 -2.49 12.58 4.94
N ILE A 10 -1.45 11.74 5.07
CA ILE A 10 -0.78 11.57 6.38
C ILE A 10 0.53 12.37 6.46
N CYS A 11 1.29 12.51 5.37
CA CYS A 11 2.50 13.35 5.38
C CYS A 11 2.21 14.84 5.17
N ILE A 12 1.10 15.19 4.52
CA ILE A 12 0.77 16.57 4.14
C ILE A 12 0.18 17.41 5.29
N PRO A 13 -0.71 16.91 6.18
CA PRO A 13 -1.31 17.78 7.20
C PRO A 13 -0.34 18.23 8.30
N LEU A 14 0.66 17.41 8.67
CA LEU A 14 1.69 17.82 9.63
C LEU A 14 2.61 18.92 9.08
N ILE A 15 2.80 18.95 7.76
CA ILE A 15 3.62 19.95 7.07
C ILE A 15 2.80 21.21 6.69
N VAL A 16 1.52 21.05 6.37
CA VAL A 16 0.63 22.14 5.90
C VAL A 16 0.02 22.95 7.07
N LEU A 17 -0.05 22.41 8.29
CA LEU A 17 -0.61 23.14 9.44
C LEU A 17 0.30 24.26 9.99
N GLY A 18 1.58 24.33 9.59
CA GLY A 18 2.55 25.31 10.09
C GLY A 18 3.03 26.37 9.09
N LEU A 19 2.41 26.52 7.91
CA LEU A 19 2.95 27.35 6.81
C LEU A 19 1.91 28.33 6.22
N CYS A 20 1.29 29.25 6.98
CA CYS A 20 0.34 30.25 6.43
C CYS A 20 0.50 31.71 6.95
N ILE A 21 1.23 32.55 6.18
CA ILE A 21 1.29 34.04 6.11
C ILE A 21 1.89 34.91 7.25
N GLY A 22 2.99 35.61 6.89
CA GLY A 22 3.54 36.82 7.53
C GLY A 22 4.50 37.62 6.61
N CYS A 23 4.07 38.76 6.05
CA CYS A 23 4.83 39.53 5.06
C CYS A 23 6.18 40.11 5.58
N SER A 24 7.29 39.69 4.99
CA SER A 24 8.59 40.36 5.04
C SER A 24 8.79 41.22 3.79
N ASP A 25 9.10 42.51 3.98
CA ASP A 25 9.40 43.45 2.89
C ASP A 25 10.58 42.92 2.04
N ASP A 26 10.35 42.81 0.73
CA ASP A 26 11.26 42.43 -0.36
C ASP A 26 12.77 42.63 -0.03
N PRO A 27 13.57 41.56 0.18
CA PRO A 27 14.99 41.68 0.45
C PRO A 27 15.71 42.17 -0.82
N THR A 28 15.84 43.48 -0.93
CA THR A 28 16.37 44.18 -2.11
C THR A 28 17.73 43.66 -2.58
N GLU A 29 17.84 43.57 -3.91
CA GLU A 29 18.97 43.25 -4.79
C GLU A 29 20.40 43.29 -4.17
N PRO A 30 21.25 42.29 -4.47
CA PRO A 30 22.61 42.21 -3.96
C PRO A 30 23.48 43.35 -4.50
N ASP A 31 24.07 44.13 -3.58
CA ASP A 31 25.01 45.20 -3.90
C ASP A 31 26.29 44.56 -4.50
N GLY A 32 26.52 44.80 -5.80
CA GLY A 32 27.48 44.08 -6.63
C GLY A 32 28.95 44.32 -6.33
N ASN A 33 29.43 43.94 -5.15
CA ASN A 33 30.84 44.02 -4.76
C ASN A 33 31.33 42.77 -4.00
N GLY A 34 31.92 41.84 -4.75
CA GLY A 34 33.10 41.04 -4.38
C GLY A 34 33.10 40.29 -3.04
N VAL A 35 32.67 39.03 -3.09
CA VAL A 35 32.84 37.90 -2.15
C VAL A 35 33.84 38.11 -0.99
N PRO A 36 33.32 38.23 0.25
CA PRO A 36 33.68 37.38 1.39
C PRO A 36 32.51 36.42 1.68
N HIS A 37 32.75 35.30 2.37
CA HIS A 37 31.69 34.36 2.80
C HIS A 37 30.46 35.12 3.29
N GLY A 38 29.32 34.88 2.64
CA GLY A 38 28.06 35.58 2.90
C GLY A 38 27.71 35.48 4.38
N ASP A 39 27.27 36.60 4.95
CA ASP A 39 26.73 36.64 6.31
C ASP A 39 25.51 35.70 6.34
N VAL A 40 25.50 34.73 7.27
CA VAL A 40 24.39 33.75 7.46
C VAL A 40 23.04 34.47 7.47
N THR A 41 23.01 35.67 8.07
CA THR A 41 21.81 36.52 8.13
C THR A 41 21.24 36.95 6.77
N THR A 42 22.07 37.06 5.73
CA THR A 42 21.60 37.40 4.38
C THR A 42 20.94 36.21 3.70
N ALA A 43 21.58 35.04 3.75
CA ALA A 43 21.01 33.80 3.20
C ALA A 43 19.70 33.43 3.93
N ASP A 44 19.69 33.51 5.25
CA ASP A 44 18.51 33.20 6.07
C ASP A 44 17.34 34.17 5.81
N SER A 45 17.62 35.46 5.60
CA SER A 45 16.60 36.45 5.23
C SER A 45 15.98 36.13 3.86
N MET A 46 16.81 35.74 2.88
CA MET A 46 16.33 35.30 1.56
C MET A 46 15.48 34.03 1.68
N ALA A 47 15.96 33.02 2.41
CA ALA A 47 15.24 31.77 2.61
C ALA A 47 13.92 31.98 3.34
N THR A 48 13.89 32.82 4.39
CA THR A 48 12.66 33.17 5.11
C THR A 48 11.63 33.83 4.20
N HIS A 49 12.06 34.74 3.32
CA HIS A 49 11.18 35.35 2.33
C HIS A 49 10.55 34.30 1.40
N TRP A 50 11.33 33.32 0.92
CA TRP A 50 10.80 32.27 0.04
C TRP A 50 9.98 31.21 0.78
N MET A 51 10.30 30.91 2.03
CA MET A 51 9.45 30.10 2.91
C MET A 51 8.07 30.75 3.07
N GLN A 52 8.07 32.07 3.24
CA GLN A 52 6.83 32.83 3.30
C GLN A 52 6.06 32.77 1.98
N ALA A 53 6.75 32.94 0.84
CA ALA A 53 6.11 32.84 -0.47
C ALA A 53 5.49 31.44 -0.72
N LEU A 54 6.13 30.37 -0.21
CA LEU A 54 5.57 29.03 -0.23
C LEU A 54 4.31 28.93 0.64
N ALA A 55 4.40 29.39 1.88
CA ALA A 55 3.29 29.43 2.82
C ALA A 55 2.07 30.17 2.24
N ASP A 56 2.27 31.39 1.75
CA ASP A 56 1.24 32.23 1.11
C ASP A 56 0.62 31.53 -0.10
N SER A 57 1.44 30.82 -0.89
CA SER A 57 0.97 30.08 -2.06
C SER A 57 0.09 28.89 -1.68
N LEU A 58 0.39 28.22 -0.57
CA LEU A 58 -0.37 27.07 -0.07
C LEU A 58 -1.70 27.50 0.58
N GLU A 59 -1.74 28.64 1.27
CA GLU A 59 -2.96 29.16 1.92
C GLU A 59 -4.08 29.49 0.91
N ILE A 60 -3.71 30.00 -0.27
CA ILE A 60 -4.67 30.44 -1.29
C ILE A 60 -5.39 29.25 -1.94
N ILE A 61 -4.91 28.03 -1.72
CA ILE A 61 -5.45 26.83 -2.35
C ILE A 61 -6.77 26.49 -1.64
N PRO A 62 -7.92 26.62 -2.33
CA PRO A 62 -9.21 26.37 -1.71
C PRO A 62 -9.28 24.94 -1.20
N ASP A 63 -9.91 24.74 -0.04
CA ASP A 63 -10.07 23.44 0.63
C ASP A 63 -10.26 22.29 -0.39
N ASN A 64 -9.14 21.57 -0.59
CA ASN A 64 -8.98 20.15 -0.91
C ASN A 64 -9.68 19.48 -2.12
N GLU A 65 -10.16 20.19 -3.14
CA GLU A 65 -10.71 19.52 -4.35
C GLU A 65 -10.18 19.99 -5.71
N ASP A 66 -9.31 21.01 -5.80
CA ASP A 66 -8.81 21.49 -7.10
C ASP A 66 -7.32 21.24 -7.32
N ALA A 67 -6.99 20.11 -7.96
CA ALA A 67 -5.62 19.77 -8.36
C ALA A 67 -4.98 20.86 -9.25
N ASP A 68 -5.77 21.61 -10.02
CA ASP A 68 -5.25 22.69 -10.86
C ASP A 68 -4.82 23.92 -10.04
N SER A 69 -5.45 24.16 -8.88
CA SER A 69 -5.04 25.23 -7.96
C SER A 69 -3.65 24.98 -7.38
N TYR A 70 -3.32 23.73 -7.05
CA TYR A 70 -1.98 23.38 -6.59
C TYR A 70 -0.92 23.46 -7.70
N ARG A 71 -1.26 23.07 -8.93
CA ARG A 71 -0.38 23.23 -10.11
C ARG A 71 -0.06 24.69 -10.43
N ALA A 72 -0.83 25.65 -9.90
CA ALA A 72 -0.61 27.07 -10.11
C ALA A 72 0.43 27.68 -9.14
N VAL A 73 0.86 26.93 -8.12
CA VAL A 73 1.93 27.37 -7.20
C VAL A 73 3.24 27.52 -7.96
N ARG A 74 4.00 28.58 -7.64
CA ARG A 74 5.23 28.97 -8.34
C ARG A 74 6.45 28.21 -7.83
N TYR A 75 6.38 26.87 -7.76
CA TYR A 75 7.43 26.03 -7.16
C TYR A 75 8.84 26.32 -7.70
N THR A 76 8.98 26.45 -9.02
CA THR A 76 10.29 26.76 -9.64
C THR A 76 10.88 28.09 -9.15
N GLU A 77 10.07 29.13 -8.99
CA GLU A 77 10.59 30.43 -8.53
C GLU A 77 10.99 30.36 -7.05
N ILE A 78 10.20 29.68 -6.23
CA ILE A 78 10.50 29.50 -4.79
C ILE A 78 11.80 28.68 -4.66
N ARG A 79 11.94 27.60 -5.44
CA ARG A 79 13.15 26.78 -5.49
C ARG A 79 14.38 27.58 -5.93
N ASP A 80 14.28 28.33 -7.02
CA ASP A 80 15.36 29.22 -7.48
C ASP A 80 15.77 30.21 -6.37
N GLY A 81 14.79 30.66 -5.58
CA GLY A 81 14.99 31.52 -4.41
C GLY A 81 15.77 30.86 -3.27
N MET A 82 15.44 29.61 -2.94
CA MET A 82 16.17 28.83 -1.93
C MET A 82 17.58 28.48 -2.41
N ASP A 83 17.73 28.09 -3.67
CA ASP A 83 19.04 27.82 -4.28
C ASP A 83 19.92 29.07 -4.25
N ALA A 84 19.36 30.24 -4.55
CA ALA A 84 20.09 31.51 -4.43
C ALA A 84 20.51 31.82 -2.98
N ALA A 85 19.71 31.44 -1.98
CA ALA A 85 20.11 31.56 -0.57
C ALA A 85 21.28 30.62 -0.25
N LEU A 86 21.24 29.37 -0.73
CA LEU A 86 22.33 28.40 -0.58
C LEU A 86 23.61 28.80 -1.35
N GLU A 87 23.50 29.54 -2.45
CA GLU A 87 24.66 30.12 -3.14
C GLU A 87 25.33 31.23 -2.32
N VAL A 88 24.55 31.99 -1.54
CA VAL A 88 25.07 33.03 -0.62
C VAL A 88 25.74 32.38 0.60
N ASN A 89 25.09 31.36 1.18
CA ASN A 89 25.65 30.53 2.23
C ASN A 89 25.13 29.09 2.13
N SER A 90 26.02 28.15 1.84
CA SER A 90 25.71 26.73 1.70
C SER A 90 25.25 26.07 2.99
N ASP A 91 25.45 26.73 4.13
CA ASP A 91 25.19 26.18 5.46
C ASP A 91 23.93 26.83 6.08
N SER A 92 23.09 27.51 5.29
CA SER A 92 21.84 28.13 5.77
C SER A 92 20.80 27.05 6.13
N PRO A 93 20.44 26.89 7.42
CA PRO A 93 19.48 25.86 7.84
C PRO A 93 18.07 26.13 7.30
N ILE A 94 17.65 27.40 7.23
CA ILE A 94 16.34 27.80 6.70
C ILE A 94 16.21 27.43 5.22
N ALA A 95 17.25 27.74 4.43
CA ALA A 95 17.24 27.42 3.01
C ALA A 95 17.17 25.90 2.78
N HIS A 96 17.90 25.13 3.58
CA HIS A 96 17.85 23.67 3.54
C HIS A 96 16.48 23.10 3.91
N ILE A 97 15.85 23.55 5.00
CA ILE A 97 14.49 23.13 5.36
C ILE A 97 13.51 23.47 4.24
N GLY A 98 13.62 24.67 3.67
CA GLY A 98 12.83 25.11 2.52
C GLY A 98 12.99 24.19 1.31
N CYS A 99 14.21 23.82 0.95
CA CYS A 99 14.47 22.85 -0.12
C CYS A 99 13.89 21.47 0.20
N ALA A 100 14.05 20.97 1.43
CA ALA A 100 13.50 19.68 1.82
C ALA A 100 11.96 19.63 1.70
N LEU A 101 11.28 20.69 2.12
CA LEU A 101 9.84 20.84 1.96
C LEU A 101 9.44 20.87 0.48
N LEU A 102 10.15 21.67 -0.33
CA LEU A 102 9.88 21.76 -1.77
C LEU A 102 10.06 20.43 -2.49
N ASP A 103 11.11 19.67 -2.17
CA ASP A 103 11.34 18.35 -2.75
C ASP A 103 10.15 17.40 -2.55
N ILE A 104 9.58 17.37 -1.34
CA ILE A 104 8.43 16.50 -1.01
C ILE A 104 7.12 17.05 -1.59
N ILE A 105 6.94 18.37 -1.54
CA ILE A 105 5.73 19.03 -2.03
C ILE A 105 5.66 18.89 -3.56
N GLU A 106 6.76 19.05 -4.30
CA GLU A 106 6.80 18.94 -5.76
C GLU A 106 6.45 17.53 -6.25
N VAL A 107 6.78 16.46 -5.52
CA VAL A 107 6.35 15.08 -5.86
C VAL A 107 4.82 15.01 -5.97
N ASN A 108 4.10 15.68 -5.07
CA ASN A 108 2.64 15.70 -5.09
C ASN A 108 2.05 16.44 -6.28
N TYR A 109 2.84 17.03 -7.18
CA TYR A 109 2.36 17.72 -8.39
C TYR A 109 2.98 17.22 -9.67
N ASP A 110 3.75 16.14 -9.58
CA ASP A 110 4.30 15.53 -10.75
C ASP A 110 3.18 15.02 -11.67
N PRO A 111 3.14 15.44 -12.95
CA PRO A 111 2.07 15.10 -13.87
C PRO A 111 2.00 13.59 -14.17
N GLU A 112 3.13 12.89 -14.10
CA GLU A 112 3.24 11.46 -14.36
C GLU A 112 2.65 10.64 -13.21
N LEU A 113 2.95 11.03 -11.96
CA LEU A 113 2.31 10.45 -10.77
C LEU A 113 0.79 10.68 -10.80
N TRP A 114 0.34 11.88 -11.15
CA TRP A 114 -1.10 12.17 -11.25
C TRP A 114 -1.78 11.44 -12.39
N GLU A 115 -1.12 11.19 -13.53
CA GLU A 115 -1.70 10.38 -14.60
C GLU A 115 -2.04 8.96 -14.11
N VAL A 116 -1.17 8.39 -13.26
CA VAL A 116 -1.40 7.08 -12.63
C VAL A 116 -2.52 7.15 -11.59
N ILE A 117 -2.55 8.17 -10.73
CA ILE A 117 -3.63 8.38 -9.75
C ILE A 117 -4.98 8.60 -10.44
N ASP A 118 -5.04 9.44 -11.48
CA ASP A 118 -6.25 9.71 -12.25
C ASP A 118 -6.75 8.44 -12.96
N SER A 119 -5.82 7.60 -13.44
CA SER A 119 -6.17 6.29 -14.01
C SER A 119 -6.78 5.36 -12.95
N LEU A 120 -6.25 5.35 -11.72
CA LEU A 120 -6.82 4.62 -10.58
C LEU A 120 -8.20 5.15 -10.16
N ILE A 121 -8.41 6.47 -10.18
CA ILE A 121 -9.68 7.09 -9.81
C ILE A 121 -10.75 6.83 -10.88
N ALA A 122 -10.40 7.02 -12.16
CA ALA A 122 -11.30 6.74 -13.27
C ALA A 122 -11.76 5.28 -13.26
N TYR A 123 -10.83 4.37 -12.93
CA TYR A 123 -11.12 2.96 -12.73
C TYR A 123 -12.17 2.69 -11.63
N ASP A 124 -12.04 3.32 -10.46
CA ASP A 124 -13.01 3.20 -9.35
C ASP A 124 -14.39 3.75 -9.74
N ASP A 125 -14.43 4.90 -10.43
CA ASP A 125 -15.68 5.53 -10.86
C ASP A 125 -16.48 4.69 -11.87
N GLU A 126 -15.79 4.05 -12.82
CA GLU A 126 -16.44 3.16 -13.80
C GLU A 126 -16.92 1.83 -13.16
N ASN A 127 -16.21 1.33 -12.14
CA ASN A 127 -16.49 0.02 -11.52
C ASN A 127 -17.33 0.06 -10.24
N LYS A 128 -17.76 1.23 -9.77
CA LYS A 128 -18.67 1.40 -8.61
C LYS A 128 -19.97 0.58 -8.68
N SER A 129 -20.39 0.14 -9.88
CA SER A 129 -21.55 -0.73 -10.06
C SER A 129 -21.21 -2.24 -10.10
N ALA A 130 -20.00 -2.62 -10.50
CA ALA A 130 -19.56 -4.01 -10.63
C ALA A 130 -19.04 -4.60 -9.30
N LEU A 131 -18.35 -3.78 -8.48
CA LEU A 131 -17.77 -4.19 -7.20
C LEU A 131 -18.80 -4.55 -6.10
N ALA A 132 -20.09 -4.27 -6.32
CA ALA A 132 -21.13 -4.46 -5.31
C ALA A 132 -21.71 -5.89 -5.23
N SER A 133 -21.36 -6.82 -6.13
CA SER A 133 -22.09 -8.10 -6.22
C SER A 133 -21.27 -9.39 -6.26
N THR A 134 -19.97 -9.38 -6.55
CA THR A 134 -19.19 -10.62 -6.72
C THR A 134 -18.15 -10.81 -5.62
N GLY A 135 -18.58 -11.46 -4.54
CA GLY A 135 -17.77 -12.10 -3.50
C GLY A 135 -16.64 -11.26 -2.91
N GLY A 136 -16.88 -10.55 -1.81
CA GLY A 136 -15.76 -10.09 -0.97
C GLY A 136 -14.89 -11.27 -0.56
N ILE A 137 -13.65 -11.00 -0.12
CA ILE A 137 -12.82 -12.00 0.56
C ILE A 137 -13.73 -12.65 1.61
N TYR A 138 -14.14 -13.90 1.37
CA TYR A 138 -14.87 -14.67 2.37
C TYR A 138 -13.84 -15.10 3.40
N PHE A 139 -13.39 -14.12 4.20
CA PHE A 139 -12.98 -14.42 5.56
C PHE A 139 -14.19 -15.14 6.14
N ARG A 140 -14.09 -16.44 6.40
CA ARG A 140 -15.10 -17.10 7.24
C ARG A 140 -15.18 -16.21 8.48
N PRO A 141 -16.34 -15.60 8.79
CA PRO A 141 -16.47 -14.86 10.03
C PRO A 141 -16.23 -15.88 11.16
N GLY A 142 -15.09 -15.76 11.85
CA GLY A 142 -14.61 -16.75 12.82
C GLY A 142 -13.35 -17.53 12.44
N SER A 143 -12.72 -17.30 11.26
CA SER A 143 -11.36 -17.80 11.00
C SER A 143 -10.31 -16.78 11.50
N PRO A 144 -9.31 -17.22 12.28
CA PRO A 144 -8.28 -16.36 12.89
C PRO A 144 -7.23 -15.80 11.91
N ILE A 145 -6.58 -14.70 12.30
CA ILE A 145 -5.77 -13.80 11.46
C ILE A 145 -4.63 -14.50 10.73
N LEU A 146 -3.84 -15.33 11.41
CA LEU A 146 -2.70 -16.02 10.79
C LEU A 146 -3.14 -17.16 9.84
N ARG A 147 -4.24 -17.89 10.13
CA ARG A 147 -4.89 -18.79 9.15
C ARG A 147 -5.33 -18.01 7.92
N ASN A 148 -5.91 -16.83 8.13
CA ASN A 148 -6.28 -15.93 7.03
C ASN A 148 -5.05 -15.37 6.32
N GLN A 149 -3.88 -15.23 6.94
CA GLN A 149 -2.64 -14.79 6.28
C GLN A 149 -2.00 -15.91 5.45
N PHE A 150 -1.96 -17.16 5.93
CA PHE A 150 -1.51 -18.30 5.11
C PHE A 150 -2.51 -18.63 4.01
N THR A 151 -3.81 -18.55 4.32
CA THR A 151 -4.87 -18.65 3.30
C THR A 151 -4.75 -17.50 2.33
N LEU A 152 -4.54 -16.26 2.79
CA LEU A 152 -4.29 -15.09 1.93
C LEU A 152 -3.01 -15.27 1.13
N LEU A 153 -1.91 -15.84 1.62
CA LEU A 153 -0.72 -16.09 0.80
C LEU A 153 -1.00 -17.18 -0.24
N ALA A 154 -1.74 -18.23 0.12
CA ALA A 154 -2.12 -19.31 -0.77
C ALA A 154 -3.20 -18.90 -1.80
N THR A 155 -4.09 -17.97 -1.44
CA THR A 155 -5.20 -17.48 -2.27
C THR A 155 -4.95 -16.07 -2.81
N ALA A 156 -3.90 -15.35 -2.40
CA ALA A 156 -3.56 -14.02 -2.91
C ALA A 156 -3.35 -14.08 -4.42
N PRO A 157 -2.70 -15.12 -4.98
CA PRO A 157 -2.67 -15.27 -6.42
C PRO A 157 -4.07 -15.36 -7.05
N ARG A 158 -5.00 -16.08 -6.40
CA ARG A 158 -6.41 -16.18 -6.81
C ARG A 158 -7.15 -14.84 -6.67
N GLU A 159 -6.96 -14.12 -5.57
CA GLU A 159 -7.65 -12.85 -5.30
C GLU A 159 -7.04 -11.68 -6.10
N LEU A 160 -5.73 -11.70 -6.35
CA LEU A 160 -5.02 -10.80 -7.27
C LEU A 160 -5.55 -11.02 -8.67
N ALA A 161 -5.63 -12.28 -9.14
CA ALA A 161 -6.33 -12.61 -10.37
C ALA A 161 -7.76 -12.02 -10.34
N ARG A 162 -8.60 -12.42 -9.38
CA ARG A 162 -10.00 -11.98 -9.31
C ARG A 162 -10.21 -10.45 -9.26
N ARG A 163 -9.29 -9.70 -8.64
CA ARG A 163 -9.33 -8.23 -8.56
C ARG A 163 -8.68 -7.52 -9.75
N THR A 164 -7.74 -8.15 -10.44
CA THR A 164 -7.14 -7.62 -11.67
C THR A 164 -8.05 -7.82 -12.90
N LEU A 165 -9.11 -8.62 -12.77
CA LEU A 165 -10.01 -9.02 -13.87
C LEU A 165 -11.10 -8.02 -14.25
N THR A 166 -11.26 -6.91 -13.53
CA THR A 166 -12.08 -5.80 -14.00
C THR A 166 -11.15 -4.70 -14.48
N GLY A 167 -11.10 -4.41 -15.77
CA GLY A 167 -10.81 -3.09 -16.37
C GLY A 167 -9.59 -2.26 -15.92
N ILE A 168 -8.49 -2.84 -15.43
CA ILE A 168 -7.30 -2.04 -15.09
C ILE A 168 -6.86 -1.28 -16.36
N PRO A 169 -6.73 0.05 -16.32
CA PRO A 169 -6.22 0.83 -17.44
C PRO A 169 -4.86 0.26 -17.88
N GLY A 170 -4.65 0.02 -19.18
CA GLY A 170 -3.40 -0.59 -19.66
C GLY A 170 -2.12 0.21 -19.36
N ASN A 171 -2.25 1.48 -18.97
CA ASN A 171 -1.16 2.33 -18.51
C ASN A 171 -0.86 2.20 -17.00
N LEU A 172 -1.73 1.56 -16.22
CA LEU A 172 -1.58 1.31 -14.80
C LEU A 172 -1.03 -0.10 -14.57
N THR A 173 0.30 -0.21 -14.46
CA THR A 173 0.98 -1.46 -14.14
C THR A 173 1.76 -1.31 -12.84
N LEU A 174 2.05 -2.44 -12.18
CA LEU A 174 2.86 -2.40 -10.96
C LEU A 174 4.29 -1.95 -11.27
N ALA A 175 4.87 -2.41 -12.38
CA ALA A 175 6.12 -1.90 -12.93
C ALA A 175 6.10 -0.39 -13.03
N ARG A 176 5.04 0.17 -13.61
CA ARG A 176 4.92 1.62 -13.80
C ARG A 176 4.86 2.37 -12.48
N ALA A 177 4.11 1.86 -11.51
CA ALA A 177 4.07 2.42 -10.16
C ALA A 177 5.44 2.34 -9.47
N GLN A 178 6.14 1.20 -9.61
CA GLN A 178 7.50 1.03 -9.09
C GLN A 178 8.48 1.98 -9.77
N GLU A 179 8.43 2.14 -11.09
CA GLU A 179 9.26 3.09 -11.84
C GLU A 179 9.05 4.53 -11.37
N ILE A 180 7.80 4.98 -11.20
CA ILE A 180 7.51 6.32 -10.67
C ILE A 180 8.08 6.48 -9.25
N LEU A 181 7.92 5.47 -8.40
CA LEU A 181 8.50 5.52 -7.05
C LEU A 181 10.04 5.58 -7.10
N GLU A 182 10.69 4.85 -8.01
CA GLU A 182 12.15 4.77 -8.14
C GLU A 182 12.78 6.00 -8.79
N GLU A 183 12.16 6.56 -9.83
CA GLU A 183 12.75 7.61 -10.66
C GLU A 183 12.35 9.02 -10.24
N LEU A 184 11.20 9.16 -9.56
CA LEU A 184 10.66 10.45 -9.15
C LEU A 184 10.62 10.59 -7.62
N VAL A 185 9.92 9.67 -6.93
CA VAL A 185 9.65 9.83 -5.49
C VAL A 185 10.92 9.62 -4.66
N MET A 186 11.62 8.51 -4.85
CA MET A 186 12.82 8.18 -4.08
C MET A 186 13.92 9.26 -4.18
N PRO A 187 14.26 9.81 -5.36
CA PRO A 187 15.23 10.90 -5.45
C PRO A 187 14.82 12.17 -4.69
N ALA A 188 13.53 12.51 -4.68
CA ALA A 188 13.04 13.65 -3.91
C ALA A 188 13.18 13.43 -2.39
N PHE A 189 12.88 12.21 -1.91
CA PHE A 189 13.15 11.83 -0.52
C PHE A 189 14.64 11.85 -0.19
N ASP A 190 15.49 11.34 -1.08
CA ASP A 190 16.96 11.35 -0.90
C ASP A 190 17.51 12.79 -0.81
N SER A 191 16.96 13.70 -1.62
CA SER A 191 17.32 15.13 -1.63
C SER A 191 16.82 15.83 -0.35
N ALA A 192 15.56 15.61 0.04
CA ALA A 192 14.98 16.18 1.24
C ALA A 192 15.72 15.75 2.51
N ILE A 193 16.03 14.46 2.66
CA ILE A 193 16.82 13.93 3.80
C ILE A 193 18.23 14.56 3.82
N GLN A 194 18.88 14.72 2.68
CA GLN A 194 20.20 15.39 2.63
C GLN A 194 20.13 16.84 3.08
N HIS A 195 19.07 17.56 2.69
CA HIS A 195 18.84 18.92 3.14
C HIS A 195 18.53 19.00 4.63
N LEU A 196 17.70 18.11 5.18
CA LEU A 196 17.44 18.07 6.63
C LEU A 196 18.70 17.77 7.43
N ALA A 197 19.51 16.79 7.00
CA ALA A 197 20.80 16.52 7.65
C ALA A 197 21.73 17.75 7.67
N ALA A 198 21.76 18.53 6.58
CA ALA A 198 22.52 19.77 6.54
C ALA A 198 21.92 20.87 7.42
N ALA A 199 20.59 20.93 7.54
CA ALA A 199 19.91 21.85 8.45
C ALA A 199 20.21 21.50 9.91
N GLU A 200 20.13 20.23 10.31
CA GLU A 200 20.44 19.76 11.65
C GLU A 200 21.87 20.06 12.10
N GLU A 201 22.85 19.87 11.22
CA GLU A 201 24.27 20.15 11.51
C GLU A 201 24.53 21.63 11.79
N ASN A 202 23.70 22.52 11.23
CA ASN A 202 23.87 23.97 11.24
C ASN A 202 22.75 24.72 11.98
N ALA A 203 21.79 24.01 12.57
CA ALA A 203 20.67 24.60 13.30
C ALA A 203 21.18 25.28 14.58
N GLU A 204 21.26 26.61 14.55
CA GLU A 204 21.12 27.45 15.76
C GLU A 204 19.60 27.63 16.05
N PRO A 205 19.19 27.94 17.30
CA PRO A 205 18.11 27.23 17.98
C PRO A 205 16.69 27.39 17.43
N VAL A 206 16.39 28.37 16.56
CA VAL A 206 15.01 28.78 16.30
C VAL A 206 14.81 29.41 14.93
N ILE A 207 13.86 28.89 14.14
CA ILE A 207 13.31 29.57 12.96
C ILE A 207 11.92 30.09 13.30
N ASN A 208 11.73 31.40 13.22
CA ASN A 208 10.44 32.02 13.50
C ASN A 208 9.67 32.21 12.19
N LEU A 209 8.54 31.52 12.05
CA LEU A 209 7.56 31.73 11.00
C LEU A 209 6.38 32.50 11.58
N GLN A 210 6.04 33.64 11.00
CA GLN A 210 4.83 34.35 11.40
C GLN A 210 3.65 33.81 10.59
N LEU A 211 2.61 33.31 11.28
CA LEU A 211 1.37 32.87 10.66
C LEU A 211 0.19 33.66 11.26
N GLU A 212 -0.49 34.46 10.44
CA GLU A 212 -1.48 35.44 10.87
C GLU A 212 -0.96 36.37 12.00
N ASP A 213 -1.57 36.28 13.19
CA ASP A 213 -1.21 37.04 14.39
C ASP A 213 -0.35 36.21 15.39
N GLU A 214 0.09 35.01 14.98
CA GLU A 214 0.87 34.07 15.79
C GLU A 214 2.29 33.90 15.20
N ILE A 215 3.25 33.61 16.07
CA ILE A 215 4.62 33.26 15.67
C ILE A 215 4.78 31.79 16.02
N TYR A 216 5.21 31.03 15.03
CA TYR A 216 5.54 29.62 15.13
C TYR A 216 7.05 29.49 15.10
N GLU A 217 7.56 28.70 16.01
CA GLU A 217 8.96 28.37 16.16
C GLU A 217 9.17 26.97 15.59
N ILE A 218 10.08 26.86 14.62
CA ILE A 218 10.63 25.58 14.15
C ILE A 218 12.01 25.45 14.78
N ASP A 219 12.13 24.50 15.70
CA ASP A 219 13.36 24.17 16.40
C ASP A 219 14.00 22.88 15.84
N LEU A 220 15.06 22.42 16.51
CA LEU A 220 15.75 21.19 16.15
C LEU A 220 14.87 19.94 16.34
N GLY A 221 14.00 19.92 17.35
CA GLY A 221 13.06 18.84 17.60
C GLY A 221 12.10 18.64 16.43
N ASP A 222 11.53 19.72 15.91
CA ASP A 222 10.66 19.71 14.73
C ASP A 222 11.38 19.22 13.47
N ILE A 223 12.63 19.67 13.24
CA ILE A 223 13.45 19.24 12.10
C ILE A 223 13.71 17.74 12.18
N LEU A 224 14.09 17.23 13.35
CA LEU A 224 14.36 15.80 13.58
C LEU A 224 13.09 14.95 13.42
N MET A 225 11.92 15.45 13.85
CA MET A 225 10.64 14.79 13.62
C MET A 225 10.28 14.72 12.14
N PHE A 226 10.58 15.78 11.38
CA PHE A 226 10.38 15.77 9.94
C PHE A 226 11.32 14.78 9.25
N ASP A 227 12.59 14.74 9.63
CA ASP A 227 13.57 13.78 9.07
C ASP A 227 13.18 12.34 9.39
N ALA A 228 12.78 12.07 10.63
CA ALA A 228 12.19 10.81 11.05
C ALA A 228 11.03 10.39 10.12
N ALA A 229 10.07 11.28 9.86
CA ALA A 229 8.94 10.99 8.99
C ALA A 229 9.36 10.67 7.54
N LEU A 230 10.39 11.33 7.00
CA LEU A 230 10.94 11.03 5.69
C LEU A 230 11.60 9.65 5.63
N HIS A 231 12.39 9.30 6.64
CA HIS A 231 12.97 7.98 6.76
C HIS A 231 11.90 6.88 6.90
N ALA A 232 10.82 7.12 7.64
CA ALA A 232 9.69 6.18 7.74
C ALA A 232 9.01 5.94 6.37
N ALA A 233 8.69 7.02 5.65
CA ALA A 233 8.06 6.94 4.34
C ALA A 233 8.98 6.25 3.32
N ARG A 234 10.27 6.60 3.31
CA ARG A 234 11.29 5.99 2.44
C ARG A 234 11.48 4.50 2.74
N ALA A 235 11.47 4.10 4.00
CA ALA A 235 11.48 2.69 4.39
C ALA A 235 10.27 1.95 3.82
N GLY A 236 9.06 2.51 3.97
CA GLY A 236 7.83 1.94 3.42
C GLY A 236 7.88 1.78 1.90
N ILE A 237 8.35 2.80 1.18
CA ILE A 237 8.50 2.77 -0.28
C ILE A 237 9.51 1.70 -0.70
N CYS A 238 10.67 1.63 -0.04
CA CYS A 238 11.69 0.61 -0.31
C CYS A 238 11.15 -0.81 -0.09
N ILE A 239 10.36 -1.05 0.97
CA ILE A 239 9.70 -2.34 1.19
C ILE A 239 8.72 -2.63 0.05
N ALA A 240 7.86 -1.66 -0.31
CA ALA A 240 6.82 -1.83 -1.32
C ALA A 240 7.38 -2.17 -2.72
N ILE A 241 8.55 -1.65 -3.07
CA ILE A 241 9.17 -1.85 -4.39
C ILE A 241 10.37 -2.82 -4.36
N SER A 242 10.60 -3.51 -3.24
CA SER A 242 11.74 -4.41 -3.07
C SER A 242 11.67 -5.67 -3.96
N TYR A 243 10.46 -6.12 -4.28
CA TYR A 243 10.22 -7.36 -5.02
C TYR A 243 9.61 -7.11 -6.40
N GLU A 244 9.98 -7.97 -7.33
CA GLU A 244 9.43 -7.99 -8.68
C GLU A 244 8.06 -8.67 -8.68
N LEU A 245 7.00 -7.86 -8.73
CA LEU A 245 5.63 -8.31 -8.54
C LEU A 245 4.79 -8.24 -9.82
N ASP A 246 5.40 -7.92 -10.98
CA ASP A 246 4.65 -7.85 -12.23
C ASP A 246 4.09 -9.19 -12.67
N LEU A 247 2.91 -9.13 -13.29
CA LEU A 247 2.25 -10.27 -13.90
C LEU A 247 2.26 -10.12 -15.42
N PHE A 248 3.24 -10.75 -16.06
CA PHE A 248 3.34 -10.79 -17.52
C PHE A 248 2.72 -12.06 -18.07
N ASP A 249 2.11 -11.97 -19.25
CA ASP A 249 1.79 -13.14 -20.04
C ASP A 249 3.05 -13.78 -20.65
N ARG A 250 2.86 -14.87 -21.42
CA ARG A 250 3.94 -15.55 -22.16
C ARG A 250 4.58 -14.68 -23.24
N ALA A 251 3.91 -13.61 -23.70
CA ALA A 251 4.49 -12.65 -24.63
C ALA A 251 5.36 -11.61 -23.92
N GLY A 252 5.38 -11.60 -22.59
CA GLY A 252 6.19 -10.71 -21.77
C GLY A 252 5.54 -9.35 -21.53
N GLY A 253 4.21 -9.26 -21.60
CA GLY A 253 3.49 -8.01 -21.40
C GLY A 253 2.14 -8.18 -20.72
N TYR A 254 1.32 -7.14 -20.85
CA TYR A 254 -0.01 -7.03 -20.24
C TYR A 254 -1.15 -7.25 -21.26
N GLY A 255 -0.87 -7.88 -22.41
CA GLY A 255 -1.88 -8.10 -23.46
C GLY A 255 -3.06 -8.94 -22.96
N TRP A 256 -2.81 -9.80 -21.98
CA TRP A 256 -3.85 -10.56 -21.27
C TRP A 256 -4.93 -9.68 -20.61
N ILE A 257 -4.64 -8.43 -20.23
CA ILE A 257 -5.65 -7.50 -19.67
C ILE A 257 -6.64 -7.07 -20.77
N ASP A 258 -6.13 -6.75 -21.96
CA ASP A 258 -6.98 -6.43 -23.11
C ASP A 258 -7.82 -7.66 -23.51
N GLU A 259 -7.21 -8.85 -23.49
CA GLU A 259 -7.94 -10.10 -23.75
C GLU A 259 -9.09 -10.32 -22.76
N ILE A 260 -8.91 -10.03 -21.46
CA ILE A 260 -9.98 -10.08 -20.45
C ILE A 260 -11.11 -9.11 -20.75
N ASN A 261 -10.75 -7.89 -21.14
CA ASN A 261 -11.72 -6.83 -21.43
C ASN A 261 -12.50 -7.11 -22.73
N ASP A 262 -11.87 -7.79 -23.69
CA ASP A 262 -12.46 -8.20 -24.96
C ASP A 262 -13.28 -9.51 -24.86
N LEU A 263 -13.29 -10.19 -23.71
CA LEU A 263 -14.13 -11.37 -23.49
C LEU A 263 -15.62 -10.98 -23.45
N ASP A 264 -16.31 -11.29 -24.53
CA ASP A 264 -17.77 -11.20 -24.68
C ASP A 264 -18.37 -12.56 -25.04
N LEU A 265 -18.31 -13.49 -24.08
CA LEU A 265 -19.03 -14.75 -24.13
C LEU A 265 -20.47 -14.53 -23.69
N CYS A 266 -21.36 -15.24 -24.36
CA CYS A 266 -22.77 -15.25 -24.02
C CYS A 266 -23.02 -15.91 -22.66
N GLU A 267 -23.28 -15.09 -21.64
CA GLU A 267 -23.64 -15.53 -20.29
C GLU A 267 -25.08 -16.03 -20.19
N SER A 268 -25.98 -15.45 -20.98
CA SER A 268 -27.40 -15.74 -20.92
C SER A 268 -27.98 -15.98 -22.31
N PHE A 269 -28.58 -17.16 -22.52
CA PHE A 269 -29.32 -17.45 -23.73
C PHE A 269 -30.47 -18.41 -23.48
N GLY A 270 -31.50 -18.35 -24.30
CA GLY A 270 -32.54 -19.35 -24.31
C GLY A 270 -32.50 -20.24 -25.55
N TYR A 271 -33.09 -21.42 -25.41
CA TYR A 271 -33.48 -22.25 -26.53
C TYR A 271 -34.81 -22.92 -26.24
N SER A 272 -35.37 -23.59 -27.26
CA SER A 272 -36.66 -24.26 -27.12
C SER A 272 -36.65 -25.66 -27.68
N GLU A 273 -37.45 -26.52 -27.06
CA GLU A 273 -37.58 -27.92 -27.44
C GLU A 273 -39.05 -28.33 -27.47
N PRO A 274 -39.42 -29.34 -28.27
CA PRO A 274 -40.73 -29.98 -28.18
C PRO A 274 -40.96 -30.54 -26.77
N TYR A 275 -42.13 -30.29 -26.19
CA TYR A 275 -42.48 -30.77 -24.86
C TYR A 275 -43.91 -31.30 -24.87
N GLY A 276 -44.09 -32.60 -25.11
CA GLY A 276 -45.40 -33.22 -25.26
C GLY A 276 -46.08 -32.95 -26.62
N ALA A 277 -47.37 -33.31 -26.74
CA ALA A 277 -48.09 -33.26 -28.01
C ALA A 277 -48.53 -31.82 -28.36
N GLY A 278 -47.68 -31.10 -29.08
CA GLY A 278 -47.99 -29.77 -29.63
C GLY A 278 -47.62 -28.59 -28.73
N SER A 279 -47.05 -28.86 -27.56
CA SER A 279 -46.50 -27.87 -26.63
C SER A 279 -44.99 -27.73 -26.77
N ARG A 280 -44.47 -26.57 -26.34
CA ARG A 280 -43.03 -26.27 -26.31
C ARG A 280 -42.57 -26.03 -24.89
N ARG A 281 -41.31 -26.38 -24.61
CA ARG A 281 -40.55 -25.93 -23.45
C ARG A 281 -39.54 -24.88 -23.91
N VAL A 282 -39.40 -23.82 -23.14
CA VAL A 282 -38.28 -22.87 -23.25
C VAL A 282 -37.34 -23.12 -22.10
N VAL A 283 -36.05 -23.20 -22.40
CA VAL A 283 -34.96 -23.33 -21.42
C VAL A 283 -34.16 -22.03 -21.49
N HIS A 284 -34.15 -21.28 -20.40
CA HIS A 284 -33.25 -20.15 -20.18
C HIS A 284 -31.97 -20.69 -19.55
N VAL A 285 -30.83 -20.44 -20.18
CA VAL A 285 -29.52 -20.81 -19.69
C VAL A 285 -28.84 -19.54 -19.19
N TRP A 286 -28.40 -19.57 -17.95
CA TRP A 286 -27.50 -18.57 -17.38
C TRP A 286 -26.23 -19.28 -16.96
N SER A 287 -25.07 -18.77 -17.31
CA SER A 287 -23.78 -19.35 -16.94
C SER A 287 -22.73 -18.29 -16.79
N GLU A 288 -21.86 -18.46 -15.80
CA GLU A 288 -20.73 -17.57 -15.50
C GLU A 288 -19.54 -17.79 -16.45
N ARG A 289 -19.82 -18.00 -17.75
CA ARG A 289 -18.80 -18.38 -18.75
C ARG A 289 -17.75 -17.30 -18.98
N ASN A 290 -18.14 -16.04 -18.96
CA ASN A 290 -17.20 -14.92 -19.05
C ASN A 290 -16.25 -14.93 -17.86
N ASP A 291 -16.80 -14.97 -16.65
CA ASP A 291 -16.00 -14.97 -15.42
C ASP A 291 -15.06 -16.17 -15.38
N ALA A 292 -15.54 -17.36 -15.74
CA ALA A 292 -14.72 -18.56 -15.86
C ALA A 292 -13.59 -18.43 -16.90
N ALA A 293 -13.84 -17.78 -18.04
CA ALA A 293 -12.83 -17.55 -19.07
C ALA A 293 -11.79 -16.51 -18.62
N ARG A 294 -12.24 -15.45 -17.94
CA ARG A 294 -11.38 -14.43 -17.33
C ARG A 294 -10.47 -15.06 -16.26
N ASP A 295 -11.05 -15.83 -15.34
CA ASP A 295 -10.30 -16.54 -14.31
C ASP A 295 -9.29 -17.51 -14.92
N SER A 296 -9.67 -18.28 -15.93
CA SER A 296 -8.76 -19.20 -16.62
C SER A 296 -7.56 -18.46 -17.24
N LEU A 297 -7.80 -17.31 -17.86
CA LEU A 297 -6.74 -16.48 -18.43
C LEU A 297 -5.82 -15.94 -17.32
N ALA A 298 -6.36 -15.40 -16.23
CA ALA A 298 -5.57 -14.89 -15.11
C ALA A 298 -4.77 -16.01 -14.40
N ILE A 299 -5.36 -17.20 -14.22
CA ILE A 299 -4.66 -18.38 -13.69
C ILE A 299 -3.50 -18.77 -14.61
N SER A 300 -3.68 -18.72 -15.93
CA SER A 300 -2.61 -19.04 -16.88
C SER A 300 -1.43 -18.05 -16.82
N VAL A 301 -1.73 -16.76 -16.63
CA VAL A 301 -0.72 -15.70 -16.43
C VAL A 301 0.02 -15.94 -15.12
N LEU A 302 -0.71 -16.19 -14.04
CA LEU A 302 -0.14 -16.52 -12.75
C LEU A 302 0.77 -17.75 -12.82
N GLN A 303 0.31 -18.84 -13.45
CA GLN A 303 1.08 -20.06 -13.63
C GLN A 303 2.40 -19.77 -14.33
N TYR A 304 2.36 -19.03 -15.44
CA TYR A 304 3.57 -18.64 -16.15
C TYR A 304 4.53 -17.82 -15.26
N ASN A 305 4.02 -16.86 -14.50
CA ASN A 305 4.86 -16.06 -13.61
C ASN A 305 5.46 -16.90 -12.47
N LEU A 306 4.72 -17.84 -11.90
CA LEU A 306 5.20 -18.71 -10.83
C LEU A 306 6.20 -19.77 -11.33
N GLU A 307 5.90 -20.46 -12.43
CA GLU A 307 6.67 -21.62 -12.89
C GLU A 307 7.79 -21.26 -13.90
N GLU A 308 7.61 -20.25 -14.74
CA GLU A 308 8.51 -19.96 -15.86
C GLU A 308 9.30 -18.64 -15.69
N ARG A 309 8.72 -17.61 -15.08
CA ARG A 309 9.39 -16.31 -14.90
C ARG A 309 10.31 -16.32 -13.68
N PHE A 310 11.62 -16.44 -13.90
CA PHE A 310 12.60 -16.43 -12.81
C PHE A 310 12.51 -15.17 -11.92
N GLY A 311 12.31 -13.99 -12.52
CA GLY A 311 12.27 -12.74 -11.80
C GLY A 311 11.04 -12.52 -10.92
N PHE A 312 9.90 -13.17 -11.19
CA PHE A 312 8.69 -12.96 -10.37
C PHE A 312 8.93 -13.35 -8.91
N LEU A 313 8.47 -12.51 -7.99
CA LEU A 313 8.71 -12.58 -6.54
C LEU A 313 10.19 -12.57 -6.11
N SER A 314 11.11 -12.23 -7.02
CA SER A 314 12.52 -12.10 -6.69
C SER A 314 12.84 -10.70 -6.17
N LEU A 315 13.79 -10.63 -5.25
CA LEU A 315 14.32 -9.37 -4.74
C LEU A 315 15.01 -8.62 -5.89
N ARG A 316 14.63 -7.36 -6.12
CA ARG A 316 15.14 -6.54 -7.24
C ARG A 316 16.56 -6.06 -6.99
N ASP A 317 16.86 -5.62 -5.78
CA ASP A 317 18.14 -5.02 -5.37
C ASP A 317 18.28 -4.97 -3.83
N ASN A 318 19.11 -4.08 -3.30
CA ASN A 318 19.37 -3.93 -1.87
C ASN A 318 18.32 -3.09 -1.12
N ARG A 319 17.14 -2.81 -1.70
CA ARG A 319 16.09 -1.97 -1.08
C ARG A 319 15.65 -2.43 0.31
N MET A 320 15.62 -3.73 0.57
CA MET A 320 15.29 -4.23 1.93
C MET A 320 16.35 -3.81 2.95
N SER A 321 17.65 -3.84 2.59
CA SER A 321 18.72 -3.32 3.45
C SER A 321 18.61 -1.81 3.62
N VAL A 322 18.28 -1.08 2.55
CA VAL A 322 18.06 0.37 2.62
C VAL A 322 16.87 0.67 3.54
N ALA A 323 15.77 -0.06 3.45
CA ALA A 323 14.62 0.10 4.34
C ALA A 323 14.99 -0.13 5.80
N TYR A 324 15.84 -1.12 6.09
CA TYR A 324 16.34 -1.36 7.45
C TYR A 324 17.16 -0.19 7.99
N ASP A 325 18.10 0.31 7.20
CA ASP A 325 18.90 1.47 7.59
C ASP A 325 18.00 2.68 7.86
N ASN A 326 16.98 2.91 7.02
CA ASN A 326 15.99 3.98 7.26
C ASN A 326 15.16 3.75 8.53
N LEU A 327 14.77 2.50 8.86
CA LEU A 327 14.02 2.22 10.10
C LEU A 327 14.87 2.46 11.35
N LEU A 328 16.17 2.13 11.30
CA LEU A 328 17.10 2.44 12.38
C LEU A 328 17.31 3.94 12.52
N THR A 329 17.54 4.65 11.41
CA THR A 329 17.68 6.11 11.42
C THR A 329 16.40 6.80 11.89
N LEU A 330 15.22 6.36 11.44
CA LEU A 330 13.93 6.82 11.96
C LEU A 330 13.88 6.75 13.49
N ARG A 331 14.23 5.60 14.07
CA ARG A 331 14.25 5.42 15.53
C ARG A 331 15.21 6.40 16.19
N ASP A 332 16.44 6.47 15.69
CA ASP A 332 17.48 7.35 16.23
C ASP A 332 17.04 8.83 16.17
N LYS A 333 16.40 9.24 15.06
CA LYS A 333 15.84 10.58 14.86
C LYS A 333 14.69 10.90 15.80
N LEU A 334 13.76 9.96 16.03
CA LEU A 334 12.70 10.13 17.02
C LEU A 334 13.26 10.24 18.44
N GLU A 335 14.28 9.47 18.79
CA GLU A 335 14.94 9.56 20.09
C GLU A 335 15.64 10.92 20.29
N GLU A 336 16.37 11.39 19.27
CA GLU A 336 17.00 12.71 19.26
C GLU A 336 15.97 13.84 19.32
N ALA A 337 14.85 13.73 18.59
CA ALA A 337 13.78 14.71 18.60
C ALA A 337 13.12 14.83 19.97
N VAL A 338 12.72 13.71 20.58
CA VAL A 338 12.12 13.68 21.92
C VAL A 338 13.09 14.28 22.95
N ALA A 339 14.38 13.97 22.83
CA ALA A 339 15.41 14.53 23.71
C ALA A 339 15.60 16.05 23.49
N ALA A 340 15.53 16.54 22.25
CA ALA A 340 15.62 17.97 21.93
C ALA A 340 14.42 18.73 22.51
N ILE A 341 13.20 18.29 22.22
CA ILE A 341 11.96 18.92 22.70
C ILE A 341 11.92 18.96 24.24
N ARG A 342 12.26 17.85 24.91
CA ARG A 342 12.30 17.81 26.38
C ARG A 342 13.38 18.69 27.01
N ALA A 343 14.41 19.05 26.24
CA ALA A 343 15.52 19.88 26.70
C ALA A 343 15.30 21.37 26.49
N GLU A 344 14.25 21.76 25.77
CA GLU A 344 13.87 23.15 25.55
C GLU A 344 13.59 23.90 26.87
N THR A 345 13.84 25.20 26.84
CA THR A 345 13.74 26.07 28.04
C THR A 345 13.09 27.42 27.75
N ASP A 346 12.76 27.66 26.50
CA ASP A 346 12.07 28.80 25.91
C ASP A 346 10.55 28.71 26.10
N ASN A 347 9.85 29.62 25.41
CA ASN A 347 8.40 29.66 25.42
C ASN A 347 7.88 28.48 24.62
N GLN A 348 6.84 27.81 25.12
CA GLN A 348 6.28 26.60 24.48
C GLN A 348 4.95 26.86 23.79
N ASN A 349 4.61 28.14 23.58
CA ASN A 349 3.34 28.52 22.98
C ASN A 349 3.46 28.65 21.45
N ASP A 350 4.68 28.94 21.00
CA ASP A 350 5.18 29.15 19.66
C ASP A 350 5.67 27.85 19.01
N ASP A 351 6.05 26.82 19.76
CA ASP A 351 6.50 25.55 19.15
C ASP A 351 5.38 24.84 18.40
N ILE A 352 5.78 24.16 17.31
CA ILE A 352 4.88 23.28 16.56
C ILE A 352 4.56 22.02 17.36
N ILE A 353 5.59 21.39 17.95
CA ILE A 353 5.44 20.21 18.82
C ILE A 353 5.85 20.59 20.24
N LYS A 354 4.91 20.54 21.18
CA LYS A 354 5.12 21.06 22.52
C LYS A 354 5.54 19.96 23.48
N ILE A 355 6.28 20.31 24.54
CA ILE A 355 6.58 19.38 25.66
C ILE A 355 5.29 18.80 26.27
N VAL A 356 4.19 19.57 26.29
CA VAL A 356 2.90 19.07 26.79
C VAL A 356 2.33 17.95 25.93
N ASP A 357 2.54 17.97 24.61
CA ASP A 357 2.07 16.92 23.71
C ASP A 357 2.84 15.61 23.97
N LEU A 358 4.15 15.70 24.24
CA LEU A 358 4.94 14.52 24.64
C LEU A 358 4.56 13.99 26.02
N THR A 359 4.21 14.88 26.95
CA THR A 359 3.77 14.49 28.30
C THR A 359 2.41 13.80 28.26
N ASP A 360 1.48 14.33 27.46
CA ASP A 360 0.16 13.74 27.25
C ASP A 360 0.28 12.36 26.58
N LEU A 361 1.21 12.19 25.62
CA LEU A 361 1.50 10.89 25.02
C LEU A 361 2.09 9.88 26.02
N ASP A 362 3.02 10.31 26.89
CA ASP A 362 3.53 9.45 27.96
C ASP A 362 2.41 9.00 28.90
N ASP A 363 1.53 9.93 29.31
CA ASP A 363 0.37 9.64 30.15
C ASP A 363 -0.57 8.63 29.44
N GLU A 364 -0.84 8.79 28.14
CA GLU A 364 -1.63 7.84 27.34
C GLU A 364 -0.95 6.46 27.24
N ILE A 365 0.38 6.42 27.09
CA ILE A 365 1.16 5.17 27.09
C ILE A 365 1.05 4.48 28.45
N ASP A 366 1.22 5.21 29.56
CA ASP A 366 1.15 4.65 30.92
C ASP A 366 -0.27 4.15 31.27
N ASP A 367 -1.29 4.97 30.98
CA ASP A 367 -2.69 4.72 31.35
C ASP A 367 -3.44 3.77 30.40
N ALA A 368 -2.83 3.31 29.30
CA ALA A 368 -3.49 2.41 28.35
C ALA A 368 -3.97 1.11 29.05
N GLY A 369 -5.29 1.01 29.28
CA GLY A 369 -5.89 -0.18 29.88
C GLY A 369 -5.83 -1.39 28.94
N ASN A 370 -5.54 -2.58 29.48
CA ASN A 370 -5.37 -3.83 28.72
C ASN A 370 -4.19 -3.80 27.72
N LYS A 371 -3.01 -3.36 28.16
CA LYS A 371 -1.78 -3.52 27.36
C LYS A 371 -1.49 -5.00 27.12
N PRO A 372 -1.00 -5.39 25.93
CA PRO A 372 -0.42 -6.72 25.74
C PRO A 372 0.81 -6.90 26.64
N ARG A 373 1.20 -8.15 26.93
CA ARG A 373 2.28 -8.44 27.91
C ARG A 373 3.57 -7.74 27.55
N PHE A 374 3.91 -7.66 26.26
CA PHE A 374 5.12 -6.97 25.80
C PHE A 374 5.16 -5.47 26.11
N ALA A 375 4.00 -4.82 26.28
CA ALA A 375 3.87 -3.37 26.48
C ALA A 375 3.50 -3.00 27.92
N GLU A 376 3.33 -3.97 28.83
CA GLU A 376 2.95 -3.71 30.22
C GLU A 376 3.93 -2.78 30.94
N SER A 377 5.21 -2.79 30.55
CA SER A 377 6.24 -1.95 31.14
C SER A 377 6.41 -0.59 30.47
N PHE A 378 5.67 -0.29 29.39
CA PHE A 378 5.82 0.99 28.70
C PHE A 378 5.15 2.09 29.52
N THR A 379 5.93 3.13 29.80
CA THR A 379 5.50 4.33 30.53
C THR A 379 5.80 5.61 29.76
N THR A 380 6.75 5.58 28.83
CA THR A 380 7.11 6.75 28.02
C THR A 380 7.32 6.39 26.55
N ILE A 381 7.41 7.42 25.71
CA ILE A 381 7.80 7.29 24.30
C ILE A 381 9.15 6.56 24.17
N GLU A 382 10.13 6.84 25.03
CA GLU A 382 11.44 6.18 24.99
C GLU A 382 11.36 4.67 25.28
N ASP A 383 10.45 4.22 26.15
CA ASP A 383 10.24 2.79 26.37
C ASP A 383 9.80 2.08 25.07
N VAL A 384 8.93 2.74 24.31
CA VAL A 384 8.47 2.25 23.00
C VAL A 384 9.64 2.23 21.99
N LEU A 385 10.43 3.30 21.90
CA LEU A 385 11.59 3.36 21.00
C LEU A 385 12.65 2.29 21.31
N ASN A 386 12.93 2.06 22.60
CA ASN A 386 13.83 0.99 23.05
C ASN A 386 13.31 -0.41 22.70
N TRP A 387 12.00 -0.63 22.81
CA TRP A 387 11.38 -1.87 22.38
C TRP A 387 11.48 -2.05 20.85
N VAL A 388 11.21 -1.00 20.07
CA VAL A 388 11.37 -1.01 18.61
C VAL A 388 12.81 -1.37 18.22
N GLU A 389 13.82 -0.78 18.87
CA GLU A 389 15.23 -1.17 18.65
C GLU A 389 15.44 -2.67 18.89
N THR A 390 14.93 -3.18 20.01
CA THR A 390 15.09 -4.60 20.38
C THR A 390 14.49 -5.52 19.33
N VAL A 391 13.31 -5.17 18.82
CA VAL A 391 12.60 -5.94 17.79
C VAL A 391 13.29 -5.83 16.43
N LEU A 392 13.82 -4.67 16.07
CA LEU A 392 14.49 -4.45 14.78
C LEU A 392 15.89 -5.04 14.72
N THR A 393 16.64 -5.05 15.82
CA THR A 393 18.08 -5.40 15.80
C THR A 393 18.39 -6.82 16.26
N GLY A 394 17.42 -7.52 16.86
CA GLY A 394 17.65 -8.80 17.52
C GLY A 394 16.51 -9.81 17.36
N THR A 395 16.70 -10.96 18.00
CA THR A 395 15.61 -11.92 18.21
C THR A 395 14.80 -11.49 19.42
N TYR A 396 13.51 -11.29 19.20
CA TYR A 396 12.52 -10.94 20.18
C TYR A 396 11.62 -12.13 20.46
N HIS A 397 11.47 -12.48 21.74
CA HIS A 397 10.59 -13.57 22.17
C HIS A 397 9.19 -13.01 22.44
N ILE A 398 8.20 -13.47 21.69
CA ILE A 398 6.79 -13.19 21.93
C ILE A 398 6.24 -14.29 22.85
N ASP A 399 5.69 -13.88 23.98
CA ASP A 399 4.98 -14.71 24.95
C ASP A 399 3.65 -14.01 25.30
N GLU A 400 2.56 -14.45 24.67
CA GLU A 400 1.24 -13.85 24.80
C GLU A 400 0.16 -14.90 25.14
N GLU A 401 -0.82 -14.50 25.95
CA GLU A 401 -1.94 -15.38 26.31
C GLU A 401 -2.99 -15.39 25.19
N ALA A 402 -3.34 -16.57 24.67
CA ALA A 402 -4.44 -16.76 23.74
C ALA A 402 -5.58 -17.57 24.37
N ASP A 403 -6.72 -17.64 23.67
CA ASP A 403 -7.96 -18.24 24.18
C ASP A 403 -7.81 -19.71 24.63
N TYR A 404 -6.89 -20.46 24.03
CA TYR A 404 -6.72 -21.90 24.28
C TYR A 404 -5.30 -22.30 24.73
N GLY A 405 -4.40 -21.35 24.92
CA GLY A 405 -3.02 -21.59 25.38
C GLY A 405 -2.15 -20.35 25.25
N ASP A 406 -0.93 -20.42 25.76
CA ASP A 406 0.09 -19.38 25.54
C ASP A 406 0.70 -19.54 24.14
N ILE A 407 0.96 -18.42 23.47
CA ILE A 407 1.68 -18.34 22.19
C ILE A 407 3.12 -17.95 22.51
N GLU A 408 4.03 -18.89 22.29
CA GLU A 408 5.47 -18.68 22.41
C GLU A 408 6.12 -18.75 21.02
N ILE A 409 6.72 -17.65 20.55
CA ILE A 409 7.47 -17.63 19.28
C ILE A 409 8.61 -16.63 19.30
N ASP A 410 9.77 -17.06 18.82
CA ASP A 410 10.89 -16.16 18.55
C ASP A 410 10.73 -15.51 17.18
N VAL A 411 10.86 -14.18 17.14
CA VAL A 411 10.78 -13.36 15.92
C VAL A 411 12.07 -12.59 15.76
N ASN A 412 12.64 -12.56 14.56
CA ASN A 412 13.81 -11.75 14.25
C ASN A 412 13.52 -10.92 12.99
N LEU A 413 12.94 -9.73 13.17
CA LEU A 413 12.58 -8.86 12.05
C LEU A 413 13.80 -8.40 11.25
N SER A 414 14.97 -8.28 11.88
CA SER A 414 16.22 -7.93 11.19
C SER A 414 16.50 -8.86 10.01
N MET A 415 16.12 -10.14 10.11
CA MET A 415 16.37 -11.14 9.06
C MET A 415 15.55 -10.86 7.79
N LEU A 416 14.36 -10.29 7.91
CA LEU A 416 13.56 -9.89 6.76
C LEU A 416 14.29 -8.85 5.90
N PHE A 417 15.15 -8.04 6.51
CA PHE A 417 15.83 -6.96 5.81
C PHE A 417 17.29 -7.26 5.48
N THR A 418 18.05 -7.77 6.44
CA THR A 418 19.49 -8.05 6.32
C THR A 418 19.78 -9.36 5.58
N ASN A 419 18.81 -10.28 5.58
CA ASN A 419 18.84 -11.54 4.86
C ASN A 419 17.52 -11.75 4.11
N ALA A 420 17.04 -10.69 3.47
CA ALA A 420 15.78 -10.72 2.73
C ALA A 420 15.73 -11.91 1.77
N PRO A 421 14.61 -12.66 1.73
CA PRO A 421 14.39 -13.71 0.74
C PRO A 421 14.76 -13.25 -0.66
N ASN A 422 15.72 -13.91 -1.31
CA ASN A 422 16.08 -13.58 -2.69
C ASN A 422 14.91 -13.89 -3.64
N ASN A 423 14.08 -14.88 -3.29
CA ASN A 423 12.89 -15.25 -4.03
C ASN A 423 11.81 -15.82 -3.09
N TRP A 424 10.66 -15.17 -3.00
CA TRP A 424 9.58 -15.65 -2.13
C TRP A 424 8.97 -16.98 -2.57
N LYS A 425 9.21 -17.43 -3.81
CA LYS A 425 8.81 -18.77 -4.27
C LYS A 425 9.47 -19.90 -3.48
N GLU A 426 10.56 -19.61 -2.77
CA GLU A 426 11.22 -20.59 -1.89
C GLU A 426 10.48 -20.78 -0.56
N TYR A 427 9.49 -19.94 -0.26
CA TYR A 427 8.77 -19.91 1.02
C TYR A 427 7.26 -20.17 0.88
N ILE A 428 6.75 -20.23 -0.36
CA ILE A 428 5.37 -20.64 -0.60
C ILE A 428 5.21 -22.15 -0.37
N PRO A 429 4.01 -22.62 0.03
CA PRO A 429 3.73 -24.05 0.19
C PRO A 429 4.13 -24.86 -1.04
N TYR A 430 4.41 -26.15 -0.87
CA TYR A 430 4.55 -27.04 -2.03
C TYR A 430 3.21 -27.13 -2.76
N TYR A 431 3.21 -26.84 -4.06
CA TYR A 431 2.02 -26.92 -4.90
C TYR A 431 2.35 -27.51 -6.27
N ARG A 432 1.31 -27.90 -6.98
CA ARG A 432 1.33 -28.06 -8.44
C ARG A 432 0.07 -27.46 -9.04
N PHE A 433 0.19 -26.88 -10.23
CA PHE A 433 -0.98 -26.53 -11.02
C PHE A 433 -1.65 -27.80 -11.55
N LYS A 434 -2.98 -27.82 -11.53
CA LYS A 434 -3.74 -28.86 -12.23
C LYS A 434 -3.71 -28.62 -13.73
N ASP A 435 -4.13 -29.62 -14.51
CA ASP A 435 -4.33 -29.43 -15.93
C ASP A 435 -5.38 -28.32 -16.18
N PRO A 436 -5.22 -27.45 -17.20
CA PRO A 436 -6.13 -26.33 -17.44
C PRO A 436 -7.62 -26.69 -17.57
N GLN A 437 -7.90 -27.92 -18.01
CA GLN A 437 -9.27 -28.45 -18.13
C GLN A 437 -9.94 -28.72 -16.77
N ASP A 438 -9.14 -28.83 -15.70
CA ASP A 438 -9.55 -29.18 -14.35
C ASP A 438 -9.49 -27.98 -13.39
N TRP A 439 -9.18 -26.78 -13.88
CA TRP A 439 -9.16 -25.55 -13.07
C TRP A 439 -10.56 -25.10 -12.63
N LEU A 440 -11.57 -25.47 -13.41
CA LEU A 440 -12.95 -25.07 -13.22
C LEU A 440 -13.81 -26.31 -12.96
N ASP A 441 -14.42 -26.40 -11.78
CA ASP A 441 -15.44 -27.41 -11.50
C ASP A 441 -16.82 -26.81 -11.76
N TRP A 442 -17.50 -27.25 -12.83
CA TRP A 442 -18.80 -26.73 -13.22
C TRP A 442 -19.95 -27.50 -12.57
N HIS A 443 -20.82 -26.78 -11.89
CA HIS A 443 -22.05 -27.34 -11.32
C HIS A 443 -23.26 -26.74 -12.02
N TRP A 444 -24.15 -27.63 -12.46
CA TRP A 444 -25.38 -27.25 -13.15
C TRP A 444 -26.58 -27.59 -12.29
N TYR A 445 -27.44 -26.61 -12.07
CA TYR A 445 -28.75 -26.84 -11.47
C TYR A 445 -29.84 -26.35 -12.38
N ALA A 446 -30.90 -27.14 -12.45
CA ALA A 446 -32.06 -26.85 -13.26
C ALA A 446 -33.30 -26.75 -12.37
N TYR A 447 -34.10 -25.72 -12.60
CA TYR A 447 -35.43 -25.62 -12.03
C TYR A 447 -36.42 -25.19 -13.10
N GLY A 448 -37.66 -25.61 -12.97
CA GLY A 448 -38.67 -25.28 -13.95
C GLY A 448 -40.08 -25.54 -13.47
N TRP A 449 -41.03 -24.97 -14.18
CA TRP A 449 -42.44 -25.10 -13.86
C TRP A 449 -43.28 -25.12 -15.12
N ASP A 450 -44.39 -25.84 -15.06
CA ASP A 450 -45.39 -25.84 -16.11
C ASP A 450 -46.16 -24.50 -16.07
N VAL A 451 -46.48 -23.95 -17.23
CA VAL A 451 -47.24 -22.71 -17.42
C VAL A 451 -48.45 -22.95 -18.31
N SER A 452 -49.47 -22.11 -18.17
CA SER A 452 -50.53 -22.05 -19.18
C SER A 452 -49.92 -21.64 -20.53
N PRO A 453 -50.41 -22.19 -21.67
CA PRO A 453 -49.87 -21.88 -22.99
C PRO A 453 -49.73 -20.37 -23.19
N ARG A 454 -48.49 -19.90 -23.34
CA ARG A 454 -48.18 -18.48 -23.54
C ARG A 454 -47.11 -18.29 -24.60
N THR A 455 -46.92 -17.03 -25.00
CA THR A 455 -45.74 -16.62 -25.73
C THR A 455 -44.62 -16.36 -24.75
N GLU A 456 -43.47 -17.00 -24.94
CA GLU A 456 -42.25 -16.74 -24.17
C GLU A 456 -41.19 -16.21 -25.14
N CYS A 457 -40.49 -15.15 -24.76
CA CYS A 457 -39.36 -14.62 -25.51
C CYS A 457 -38.07 -14.92 -24.75
N PHE A 458 -37.00 -15.18 -25.50
CA PHE A 458 -35.68 -15.42 -24.94
C PHE A 458 -34.62 -14.86 -25.89
N SER A 459 -33.52 -14.39 -25.32
CA SER A 459 -32.38 -13.89 -26.08
C SER A 459 -31.54 -15.05 -26.60
N THR A 460 -30.95 -14.89 -27.77
CA THR A 460 -29.97 -15.84 -28.32
C THR A 460 -28.61 -15.17 -28.34
N CYS A 461 -27.53 -15.92 -28.12
CA CYS A 461 -26.18 -15.38 -28.05
C CYS A 461 -25.77 -14.50 -29.25
N GLU A 462 -26.21 -14.85 -30.46
CA GLU A 462 -25.76 -14.22 -31.70
C GLU A 462 -26.90 -13.54 -32.48
N GLY A 463 -28.06 -13.32 -31.85
CA GLY A 463 -29.26 -12.97 -32.61
C GLY A 463 -30.34 -12.23 -31.81
N PRO A 464 -31.30 -11.63 -32.54
CA PRO A 464 -32.41 -10.92 -31.92
C PRO A 464 -33.24 -11.87 -31.05
N ASP A 465 -33.94 -11.31 -30.08
CA ASP A 465 -34.84 -12.05 -29.22
C ASP A 465 -35.82 -12.91 -30.03
N SER A 466 -35.90 -14.19 -29.65
CA SER A 466 -36.78 -15.17 -30.26
C SER A 466 -38.01 -15.37 -29.40
N CYS A 467 -39.20 -15.18 -29.97
CA CYS A 467 -40.47 -15.39 -29.28
C CYS A 467 -41.21 -16.61 -29.82
N LEU A 468 -41.66 -17.48 -28.92
CA LEU A 468 -42.38 -18.71 -29.26
C LEU A 468 -43.73 -18.76 -28.58
N ALA A 469 -44.78 -19.04 -29.36
CA ALA A 469 -46.11 -19.31 -28.85
C ALA A 469 -46.26 -20.77 -28.36
N ASN A 470 -47.32 -21.03 -27.61
CA ASN A 470 -47.66 -22.35 -27.06
C ASN A 470 -46.56 -22.96 -26.18
N VAL A 471 -45.85 -22.11 -25.43
CA VAL A 471 -44.93 -22.54 -24.39
C VAL A 471 -45.74 -22.94 -23.17
N THR A 472 -45.57 -24.19 -22.72
CA THR A 472 -46.29 -24.74 -21.56
C THR A 472 -45.35 -25.16 -20.43
N ARG A 473 -44.05 -24.98 -20.60
CA ARG A 473 -43.04 -25.20 -19.57
C ARG A 473 -41.88 -24.25 -19.75
N ILE A 474 -41.39 -23.73 -18.64
CA ILE A 474 -40.21 -22.88 -18.58
C ILE A 474 -39.22 -23.56 -17.65
N GLU A 475 -37.99 -23.68 -18.10
CA GLU A 475 -36.86 -24.15 -17.31
C GLU A 475 -35.77 -23.09 -17.30
N TYR A 476 -35.09 -23.00 -16.18
CA TYR A 476 -33.84 -22.28 -15.99
C TYR A 476 -32.76 -23.31 -15.74
N LEU A 477 -31.66 -23.18 -16.46
CA LEU A 477 -30.46 -23.97 -16.30
C LEU A 477 -29.34 -23.00 -15.93
N ASN A 478 -28.93 -23.03 -14.68
CA ASN A 478 -27.87 -22.17 -14.17
C ASN A 478 -26.58 -22.99 -14.06
N GLY A 479 -25.50 -22.47 -14.65
CA GLY A 479 -24.15 -23.00 -14.53
C GLY A 479 -23.30 -22.07 -13.68
N GLU A 480 -22.89 -22.57 -12.52
CA GLU A 480 -21.93 -21.93 -11.62
C GLU A 480 -20.63 -22.74 -11.67
N TYR A 481 -19.52 -22.14 -11.26
CA TYR A 481 -18.25 -22.86 -11.15
C TYR A 481 -17.51 -22.54 -9.85
N ASP A 482 -16.74 -23.52 -9.39
CA ASP A 482 -15.74 -23.36 -8.35
C ASP A 482 -14.33 -23.32 -8.99
N LEU A 483 -13.45 -22.49 -8.41
CA LEU A 483 -12.03 -22.42 -8.77
C LEU A 483 -11.22 -23.44 -7.98
N ASP A 484 -10.56 -24.36 -8.67
CA ASP A 484 -9.74 -25.39 -8.05
C ASP A 484 -8.51 -25.74 -8.92
N PHE A 485 -7.62 -24.76 -9.08
CA PHE A 485 -6.52 -24.79 -10.06
C PHE A 485 -5.16 -25.22 -9.51
N ILE A 486 -5.00 -25.32 -8.18
CA ILE A 486 -3.78 -25.80 -7.53
C ILE A 486 -4.07 -26.95 -6.58
N GLU A 487 -3.13 -27.88 -6.48
CA GLU A 487 -3.09 -28.88 -5.41
C GLU A 487 -1.90 -28.58 -4.51
N LEU A 488 -2.14 -28.47 -3.21
CA LEU A 488 -1.07 -28.39 -2.21
C LEU A 488 -0.54 -29.79 -1.93
N LEU A 489 0.76 -29.89 -1.69
CA LEU A 489 1.48 -31.16 -1.57
C LEU A 489 2.09 -31.32 -0.18
N ASP A 490 2.31 -32.57 0.25
CA ASP A 490 3.06 -32.89 1.48
C ASP A 490 4.59 -32.82 1.34
N GLY A 491 5.07 -32.32 0.20
CA GLY A 491 6.48 -32.18 -0.14
C GLY A 491 6.69 -31.74 -1.59
N PRO A 492 7.95 -31.52 -2.03
CA PRO A 492 8.26 -31.00 -3.37
C PRO A 492 7.82 -31.92 -4.52
N ASN A 493 7.61 -33.20 -4.25
CA ASN A 493 7.01 -34.17 -5.17
C ASN A 493 6.01 -35.05 -4.41
N GLY A 494 5.34 -34.42 -3.45
CA GLY A 494 4.45 -35.06 -2.50
C GLY A 494 3.11 -35.48 -3.11
N ASP A 495 2.32 -36.17 -2.30
CA ASP A 495 0.92 -36.42 -2.61
C ASP A 495 0.08 -35.18 -2.28
N PRO A 496 -1.03 -34.92 -3.00
CA PRO A 496 -1.97 -33.86 -2.64
C PRO A 496 -2.49 -34.02 -1.20
N ILE A 497 -2.55 -32.91 -0.47
CA ILE A 497 -3.06 -32.88 0.90
C ILE A 497 -4.50 -32.39 0.96
N ASP A 498 -5.31 -32.95 1.86
CA ASP A 498 -6.64 -32.44 2.16
C ASP A 498 -6.53 -31.32 3.20
N LEU A 499 -6.89 -30.09 2.81
CA LEU A 499 -6.92 -28.91 3.69
C LEU A 499 -7.95 -29.03 4.83
N ASN A 500 -8.87 -29.99 4.78
CA ASN A 500 -9.75 -30.31 5.91
C ASN A 500 -9.04 -31.14 6.99
N GLU A 501 -7.94 -31.82 6.64
CA GLU A 501 -7.15 -32.64 7.56
C GLU A 501 -5.84 -31.94 7.97
N VAL A 502 -5.31 -31.07 7.12
CA VAL A 502 -4.05 -30.37 7.32
C VAL A 502 -4.29 -28.88 7.63
N ILE A 503 -4.06 -28.50 8.89
CA ILE A 503 -4.22 -27.11 9.37
C ILE A 503 -3.14 -26.19 8.79
N ILE A 504 -1.87 -26.64 8.82
CA ILE A 504 -0.71 -25.89 8.33
C ILE A 504 -0.10 -26.63 7.12
N PRO A 505 -0.05 -25.99 5.94
CA PRO A 505 0.50 -26.61 4.73
C PRO A 505 2.00 -26.83 4.85
N TYR A 506 2.56 -27.66 3.96
CA TYR A 506 3.98 -27.97 3.92
C TYR A 506 4.73 -26.91 3.12
N VAL A 507 5.65 -26.19 3.76
CA VAL A 507 6.54 -25.20 3.14
C VAL A 507 8.00 -25.67 3.20
N PRO A 508 8.89 -25.17 2.33
CA PRO A 508 10.30 -25.55 2.36
C PRO A 508 11.05 -25.09 3.62
N ASP A 509 10.66 -23.95 4.18
CA ASP A 509 11.29 -23.36 5.36
C ASP A 509 10.25 -22.67 6.25
N TYR A 510 10.01 -23.25 7.43
CA TYR A 510 9.10 -22.70 8.44
C TYR A 510 9.70 -21.54 9.25
N SER A 511 11.02 -21.31 9.14
CA SER A 511 11.68 -20.16 9.76
C SER A 511 11.63 -18.91 8.89
N PHE A 512 11.18 -19.02 7.63
CA PHE A 512 11.12 -17.92 6.67
C PHE A 512 12.44 -17.14 6.56
N GLY A 513 13.55 -17.86 6.33
CA GLY A 513 14.87 -17.27 6.18
C GLY A 513 15.47 -16.76 7.49
N GLY A 514 14.94 -17.24 8.63
CA GLY A 514 15.31 -16.81 9.97
C GLY A 514 14.44 -15.71 10.56
N LEU A 515 13.37 -15.27 9.87
CA LEU A 515 12.35 -14.37 10.45
C LEU A 515 11.71 -14.97 11.71
N PHE A 516 11.54 -16.29 11.75
CA PHE A 516 11.09 -17.04 12.92
C PHE A 516 12.17 -18.07 13.30
N PRO A 517 13.23 -17.67 14.00
CA PRO A 517 14.39 -18.53 14.25
C PRO A 517 14.00 -19.87 14.87
N GLY A 518 14.39 -20.96 14.20
CA GLY A 518 14.14 -22.32 14.70
C GLY A 518 12.68 -22.78 14.62
N ALA A 519 11.77 -21.98 14.08
CA ALA A 519 10.38 -22.38 13.90
C ALA A 519 10.29 -23.60 12.97
N THR A 520 9.46 -24.55 13.38
CA THR A 520 9.16 -25.77 12.64
C THR A 520 7.67 -25.85 12.34
N ARG A 521 7.25 -26.84 11.56
CA ARG A 521 5.83 -27.11 11.37
C ARG A 521 5.07 -27.28 12.69
N ASP A 522 5.68 -27.99 13.64
CA ASP A 522 5.09 -28.25 14.95
C ASP A 522 4.92 -26.95 15.73
N THR A 523 5.91 -26.03 15.67
CA THR A 523 5.79 -24.67 16.23
C THR A 523 4.54 -23.95 15.71
N TRP A 524 4.30 -23.97 14.39
CA TRP A 524 3.12 -23.33 13.81
C TRP A 524 1.80 -24.05 14.13
N LEU A 525 1.83 -25.37 14.33
CA LEU A 525 0.67 -26.14 14.78
C LEU A 525 0.33 -25.82 16.24
N ASP A 526 1.33 -25.71 17.11
CA ASP A 526 1.15 -25.34 18.52
C ASP A 526 0.53 -23.94 18.62
N ILE A 527 1.00 -22.98 17.83
CA ILE A 527 0.42 -21.63 17.75
C ILE A 527 -1.03 -21.68 17.23
N ALA A 528 -1.29 -22.48 16.20
CA ALA A 528 -2.63 -22.66 15.66
C ALA A 528 -3.59 -23.27 16.69
N GLU A 529 -3.13 -24.24 17.48
CA GLU A 529 -3.89 -24.86 18.57
C GLU A 529 -4.16 -23.87 19.70
N ALA A 530 -3.14 -23.15 20.17
CA ALA A 530 -3.28 -22.12 21.21
C ALA A 530 -4.26 -21.00 20.81
N ALA A 531 -4.30 -20.67 19.52
CA ALA A 531 -5.24 -19.71 18.96
C ALA A 531 -6.60 -20.32 18.53
N GLY A 532 -6.81 -21.63 18.71
CA GLY A 532 -8.09 -22.33 18.53
C GLY A 532 -8.51 -22.64 17.08
N TRP A 533 -7.58 -23.04 16.22
CA TRP A 533 -7.80 -23.15 14.75
C TRP A 533 -8.32 -24.50 14.26
#